data_AF-A0A2V8XRF6-F1
#
_entry.id   AF-A0A2V8XRF6-F1
#
_cell.length_a   1.000
_cell.length_b   1.000
_cell.length_c   1.000
_cell.angle_alpha   90.00
_cell.angle_beta   90.00
_cell.angle_gamma   90.00
#
_symmetry.space_group_name_H-M   'P 1'
#
loop_
_entity.id
_entity.type
_entity.pdbx_description
1 polymer ?
#
loop_
_entity_poly.entity_id
_entity_poly.type
_entity_poly.pdbx_seq_one_letter_code
_entity_poly.pdbx_strand_id
1 'polypeptide(L)'
;FEQTLTYYHHAKQLFPKRYRELMRLRPAAVLKVNLRHAYPRCYVTRRIPVDESGIPTGGAYYGPFASRRSAQAFAERILDLFKVRRCQIKIRRDPTFPGCLYSEMKMCLAPCFAGCTKEEYDVEVQRLVHFLETSGGSLRSTIEEGREKASEQLDFERAAALHKKVEKLDEVLRGRPELTRRIQDLDAVILQRAAEEQTIGVFRVQAGRLAEPFSLRFGEIASQPRSAEHIFREQFESSSAPTNGDLGEHLWLVARWYYSSPREGEIFFREKDWPYRRILRACSRILAPKPSEAEANPAPEPPAQSPEGAS
;
A
#
# COMPACT_ATOMS: atom_id res chain seq x y z
N PHE A 1 -6.77 -7.87 12.57
CA PHE A 1 -6.25 -6.50 12.70
C PHE A 1 -6.53 -5.94 14.09
N GLU A 2 -7.80 -5.96 14.53
CA GLU A 2 -8.27 -5.44 15.81
C GLU A 2 -7.37 -5.82 17.00
N GLN A 3 -7.15 -7.12 17.22
CA GLN A 3 -6.30 -7.63 18.31
C GLN A 3 -4.90 -6.99 18.34
N THR A 4 -4.25 -6.83 17.18
CA THR A 4 -2.92 -6.22 17.07
C THR A 4 -2.96 -4.74 17.42
N LEU A 5 -4.02 -4.03 17.01
CA LEU A 5 -4.20 -2.61 17.30
C LEU A 5 -4.47 -2.39 18.80
N THR A 6 -5.37 -3.19 19.38
CA THR A 6 -5.67 -3.18 20.82
C THR A 6 -4.43 -3.50 21.64
N TYR A 7 -3.65 -4.51 21.23
CA TYR A 7 -2.37 -4.82 21.87
C TYR A 7 -1.37 -3.67 21.77
N TYR A 8 -1.30 -2.97 20.63
CA TYR A 8 -0.46 -1.79 20.46
C TYR A 8 -0.84 -0.67 21.43
N HIS A 9 -2.13 -0.35 21.55
CA HIS A 9 -2.59 0.69 22.47
C HIS A 9 -2.26 0.35 23.93
N HIS A 10 -2.60 -0.86 24.38
CA HIS A 10 -2.31 -1.29 25.75
C HIS A 10 -0.81 -1.41 26.03
N ALA A 11 -0.02 -1.96 25.10
CA ALA A 11 1.42 -2.06 25.28
C ALA A 11 2.06 -0.67 25.39
N LYS A 12 1.62 0.30 24.57
CA LYS A 12 2.12 1.68 24.62
C LYS A 12 1.71 2.40 25.90
N GLN A 13 0.50 2.18 26.39
CA GLN A 13 0.00 2.77 27.63
C GLN A 13 0.67 2.18 28.88
N LEU A 14 0.78 0.85 28.96
CA LEU A 14 1.29 0.14 30.13
C LEU A 14 2.82 0.06 30.15
N PHE A 15 3.46 -0.04 28.99
CA PHE A 15 4.91 -0.22 28.84
C PHE A 15 5.55 0.76 27.85
N PRO A 16 5.43 2.09 28.05
CA PRO A 16 5.84 3.11 27.07
C PRO A 16 7.33 3.05 26.66
N LYS A 17 8.20 2.50 27.52
CA LYS A 17 9.64 2.34 27.20
C LYS A 17 9.97 1.04 26.46
N ARG A 18 9.12 0.02 26.54
CA ARG A 18 9.40 -1.36 26.07
C ARG A 18 8.40 -1.89 25.03
N TYR A 19 7.30 -1.19 24.76
CA TYR A 19 6.26 -1.66 23.83
C TYR A 19 6.80 -2.03 22.45
N ARG A 20 7.78 -1.27 21.93
CA ARG A 20 8.43 -1.58 20.65
C ARG A 20 9.13 -2.94 20.66
N GLU A 21 9.77 -3.30 21.77
CA GLU A 21 10.43 -4.60 21.93
C GLU A 21 9.40 -5.72 22.12
N LEU A 22 8.40 -5.50 23.00
CA LEU A 22 7.32 -6.44 23.28
C LEU A 22 6.56 -6.84 22.01
N MET A 23 6.21 -5.86 21.18
CA MET A 23 5.52 -6.08 19.91
C MET A 23 6.46 -6.52 18.77
N ARG A 24 7.78 -6.49 18.98
CA ARG A 24 8.80 -6.60 17.91
C ARG A 24 8.53 -5.61 16.77
N LEU A 25 8.13 -4.40 17.13
CA LEU A 25 7.78 -3.33 16.20
C LEU A 25 9.03 -2.91 15.42
N ARG A 26 8.96 -3.02 14.10
CA ARG A 26 10.05 -2.64 13.20
C ARG A 26 9.49 -1.71 12.13
N PRO A 27 9.86 -0.42 12.09
CA PRO A 27 9.31 0.51 11.10
C PRO A 27 9.36 -0.07 9.67
N ALA A 28 8.28 0.12 8.94
CA ALA A 28 8.12 -0.46 7.62
C ALA A 28 9.21 0.04 6.66
N ALA A 29 9.65 -0.86 5.77
CA ALA A 29 10.53 -0.44 4.69
C ALA A 29 9.73 0.33 3.63
N VAL A 30 10.26 1.46 3.19
CA VAL A 30 9.68 2.33 2.16
C VAL A 30 10.73 2.71 1.13
N LEU A 31 10.28 2.95 -0.10
CA LEU A 31 11.07 3.54 -1.16
C LEU A 31 11.01 5.06 -1.04
N LYS A 32 12.15 5.73 -0.98
CA LYS A 32 12.23 7.19 -0.93
C LYS A 32 12.82 7.73 -2.23
N VAL A 33 12.10 8.64 -2.87
CA VAL A 33 12.62 9.51 -3.93
C VAL A 33 12.96 10.87 -3.31
N ASN A 34 14.25 11.15 -3.14
CA ASN A 34 14.71 12.39 -2.53
C ASN A 34 14.79 13.51 -3.58
N LEU A 35 13.74 14.33 -3.63
CA LEU A 35 13.60 15.45 -4.56
C LEU A 35 14.29 16.75 -4.09
N ARG A 36 14.88 16.79 -2.89
CA ARG A 36 15.53 18.01 -2.36
C ARG A 36 16.89 18.31 -2.98
N HIS A 37 17.54 17.32 -3.60
CA HIS A 37 18.82 17.52 -4.25
C HIS A 37 18.62 17.84 -5.72
N ALA A 38 19.49 18.68 -6.29
CA ALA A 38 19.50 18.98 -7.72
C ALA A 38 19.52 17.72 -8.61
N TYR A 39 20.17 16.65 -8.15
CA TYR A 39 20.12 15.34 -8.78
C TYR A 39 19.45 14.33 -7.83
N PRO A 40 18.11 14.19 -7.92
CA PRO A 40 17.35 13.28 -7.05
C PRO A 40 17.85 11.84 -7.10
N ARG A 41 17.71 11.12 -5.98
CA ARG A 41 18.06 9.70 -5.86
C ARG A 41 16.88 8.90 -5.31
N CYS A 42 16.80 7.64 -5.74
CA CYS A 42 15.80 6.69 -5.25
C CYS A 42 16.48 5.60 -4.39
N TYR A 43 15.99 5.34 -3.17
CA TYR A 43 16.58 4.35 -2.27
C TYR A 43 15.63 3.88 -1.17
N VAL A 44 15.91 2.70 -0.61
CA VAL A 44 15.10 2.11 0.47
C VAL A 44 15.51 2.62 1.84
N THR A 45 14.55 3.10 2.63
CA THR A 45 14.72 3.56 4.00
C THR A 45 13.62 3.00 4.92
N ARG A 46 13.81 3.12 6.23
CA ARG A 46 12.76 2.94 7.25
C ARG A 46 12.43 4.23 7.99
N ARG A 47 13.19 5.30 7.71
CA ARG A 47 13.06 6.60 8.35
C ARG A 47 12.21 7.51 7.46
N ILE A 48 11.10 7.96 8.02
CA ILE A 48 10.17 8.90 7.39
C ILE A 48 10.10 10.10 8.35
N PRO A 49 10.99 11.09 8.21
CA PRO A 49 10.88 12.33 8.96
C PRO A 49 9.56 13.01 8.59
N VAL A 50 8.86 13.54 9.57
CA VAL A 50 7.60 14.27 9.40
C VAL A 50 7.76 15.70 9.91
N ASP A 51 6.97 16.64 9.40
CA ASP A 51 6.88 18.00 9.94
C ASP A 51 5.90 18.05 11.13
N GLU A 52 5.68 19.26 11.66
CA GLU A 52 4.75 19.54 12.77
C GLU A 52 3.31 19.15 12.43
N SER A 53 2.93 19.21 11.15
CA SER A 53 1.62 18.77 10.65
C SER A 53 1.55 17.24 10.44
N GLY A 54 2.64 16.52 10.69
CA GLY A 54 2.70 15.07 10.57
C GLY A 54 2.87 14.54 9.15
N ILE A 55 3.21 15.41 8.18
CA ILE A 55 3.39 15.09 6.76
C ILE A 55 4.85 14.66 6.50
N PRO A 56 5.09 13.60 5.72
CA PRO A 56 6.45 13.19 5.34
C PRO A 56 7.26 14.31 4.67
N THR A 57 8.47 14.58 5.16
CA THR A 57 9.36 15.59 4.62
C THR A 57 10.59 14.98 3.94
N GLY A 58 11.23 15.76 3.06
CA GLY A 58 12.51 15.35 2.47
C GLY A 58 12.42 14.46 1.23
N GLY A 59 11.23 14.31 0.65
CA GLY A 59 11.01 13.61 -0.62
C GLY A 59 9.66 12.90 -0.66
N ALA A 60 9.43 12.16 -1.75
CA ALA A 60 8.28 11.28 -1.87
C ALA A 60 8.61 9.89 -1.28
N TYR A 61 7.66 9.32 -0.55
CA TYR A 61 7.79 8.02 0.11
C TYR A 61 6.73 7.07 -0.41
N TYR A 62 7.13 5.86 -0.80
CA TYR A 62 6.25 4.84 -1.35
C TYR A 62 6.38 3.53 -0.57
N GLY A 63 5.25 2.89 -0.28
CA GLY A 63 5.19 1.67 0.52
C GLY A 63 3.88 1.62 1.30
N PRO A 64 3.84 0.91 2.45
CA PRO A 64 4.92 0.11 3.04
C PRO A 64 5.17 -1.21 2.30
N PHE A 65 6.40 -1.72 2.35
CA PHE A 65 6.77 -3.04 1.81
C PHE A 65 6.84 -4.12 2.90
N ALA A 66 6.59 -5.37 2.52
CA ALA A 66 6.64 -6.54 3.39
C ALA A 66 7.99 -6.68 4.13
N SER A 67 9.09 -6.38 3.44
CA SER A 67 10.43 -6.42 4.00
C SER A 67 11.35 -5.40 3.33
N ARG A 68 12.52 -5.18 3.93
CA ARG A 68 13.57 -4.39 3.27
C ARG A 68 14.05 -5.06 1.97
N ARG A 69 14.09 -6.40 1.94
CA ARG A 69 14.49 -7.17 0.76
C ARG A 69 13.52 -6.95 -0.40
N SER A 70 12.20 -7.02 -0.15
CA SER A 70 11.20 -6.77 -1.19
C SER A 70 11.25 -5.32 -1.68
N ALA A 71 11.46 -4.35 -0.77
CA ALA A 71 11.64 -2.96 -1.17
C ALA A 71 12.91 -2.74 -2.02
N GLN A 72 14.01 -3.44 -1.70
CA GLN A 72 15.26 -3.37 -2.46
C GLN A 72 15.10 -3.98 -3.86
N ALA A 73 14.49 -5.17 -3.96
CA ALA A 73 14.22 -5.80 -5.24
C ALA A 73 13.32 -4.91 -6.12
N PHE A 74 12.31 -4.27 -5.55
CA PHE A 74 11.47 -3.31 -6.27
C PHE A 74 12.26 -2.07 -6.71
N ALA A 75 13.08 -1.50 -5.81
CA ALA A 75 13.94 -0.36 -6.14
C ALA A 75 14.91 -0.67 -7.29
N GLU A 76 15.53 -1.86 -7.29
CA GLU A 76 16.47 -2.29 -8.32
C GLU A 76 15.79 -2.40 -9.68
N ARG A 77 14.65 -3.10 -9.78
CA ARG A 77 13.90 -3.21 -11.03
C ARG A 77 13.44 -1.85 -11.57
N ILE A 78 13.00 -0.96 -10.68
CA ILE A 78 12.66 0.41 -11.06
C ILE A 78 13.88 1.16 -11.59
N LEU A 79 15.02 1.05 -10.92
CA LEU A 79 16.24 1.75 -11.31
C LEU A 79 16.91 1.13 -12.56
N ASP A 80 16.51 -0.06 -12.96
CA ASP A 80 16.88 -0.66 -14.25
C ASP A 80 16.01 -0.11 -15.39
N LEU A 81 14.76 0.25 -15.09
CA LEU A 81 13.82 0.86 -16.03
C LEU A 81 14.06 2.38 -16.18
N PHE A 82 14.30 3.06 -15.07
CA PHE A 82 14.57 4.50 -14.99
C PHE A 82 16.01 4.72 -14.55
N LYS A 83 16.83 5.34 -15.41
CA LYS A 83 18.29 5.47 -15.22
C LYS A 83 18.66 6.57 -14.21
N VAL A 84 17.94 6.61 -13.09
CA VAL A 84 18.16 7.52 -11.96
C VAL A 84 19.32 7.00 -11.11
N ARG A 85 20.08 7.90 -10.50
CA ARG A 85 21.29 7.56 -9.75
C ARG A 85 21.00 6.68 -8.52
N ARG A 86 21.96 5.81 -8.22
CA ARG A 86 22.00 4.96 -7.00
C ARG A 86 23.02 5.44 -5.96
N CYS A 87 24.00 6.25 -6.40
CA CYS A 87 25.13 6.68 -5.59
C CYS A 87 24.73 7.67 -4.47
N GLN A 88 25.49 7.61 -3.37
CA GLN A 88 25.25 8.46 -2.20
C GLN A 88 26.00 9.79 -2.22
N ILE A 89 26.95 9.97 -3.16
CA ILE A 89 27.80 11.16 -3.26
C ILE A 89 27.00 12.44 -3.56
N LYS A 90 27.50 13.60 -3.12
CA LYS A 90 26.95 14.89 -3.56
C LYS A 90 27.45 15.16 -4.99
N ILE A 91 26.53 15.30 -5.94
CA ILE A 91 26.87 15.54 -7.34
C ILE A 91 27.29 17.00 -7.52
N ARG A 92 28.51 17.21 -8.04
CA ARG A 92 29.05 18.54 -8.41
C ARG A 92 29.13 18.78 -9.92
N ARG A 93 28.89 17.75 -10.75
CA ARG A 93 29.17 17.70 -12.20
C ARG A 93 30.61 18.06 -12.53
N ASP A 94 31.43 17.07 -12.80
CA ASP A 94 32.82 17.27 -13.19
C ASP A 94 33.19 16.29 -14.30
N PRO A 95 33.39 16.75 -15.56
CA PRO A 95 33.75 15.87 -16.68
C PRO A 95 35.01 15.03 -16.44
N THR A 96 35.89 15.44 -15.53
CA THR A 96 37.11 14.70 -15.17
C THR A 96 36.86 13.58 -14.15
N PHE A 97 35.66 13.53 -13.56
CA PHE A 97 35.29 12.49 -12.61
C PHE A 97 35.28 11.12 -13.30
N PRO A 98 35.96 10.09 -12.76
CA PRO A 98 36.22 8.81 -13.47
C PRO A 98 34.98 7.94 -13.69
N GLY A 99 33.79 8.40 -13.29
CA GLY A 99 32.57 7.61 -13.32
C GLY A 99 32.53 6.54 -12.23
N CYS A 100 31.54 5.66 -12.33
CA CYS A 100 31.38 4.53 -11.42
C CYS A 100 30.90 3.30 -12.20
N LEU A 101 30.96 2.15 -11.56
CA LEU A 101 30.49 0.90 -12.16
C LEU A 101 29.05 0.98 -12.71
N TYR A 102 28.15 1.72 -12.04
CA TYR A 102 26.76 1.89 -12.52
C TYR A 102 26.67 2.65 -13.85
N SER A 103 27.54 3.63 -14.09
CA SER A 103 27.55 4.36 -15.36
C SER A 103 28.17 3.53 -16.48
N GLU A 104 29.21 2.75 -16.18
CA GLU A 104 29.82 1.82 -17.15
C GLU A 104 28.79 0.77 -17.62
N MET A 105 27.99 0.25 -16.68
CA MET A 105 26.88 -0.65 -16.98
C MET A 105 25.62 0.05 -17.54
N LYS A 106 25.68 1.36 -17.83
CA LYS A 106 24.56 2.15 -18.37
C LYS A 106 23.27 2.13 -17.51
N MET A 107 23.41 1.90 -16.20
CA MET A 107 22.30 1.88 -15.22
C MET A 107 21.95 3.26 -14.66
N CYS A 108 22.68 4.30 -15.05
CA CYS A 108 22.46 5.67 -14.62
C CYS A 108 22.79 6.60 -15.79
N LEU A 109 22.10 7.73 -15.92
CA LEU A 109 22.45 8.81 -16.87
C LEU A 109 23.76 9.53 -16.53
N ALA A 110 24.39 9.14 -15.41
CA ALA A 110 25.71 9.58 -14.99
C ALA A 110 25.88 11.11 -14.88
N PRO A 111 25.02 11.81 -14.11
CA PRO A 111 25.18 13.25 -13.90
C PRO A 111 26.48 13.62 -13.17
N CYS A 112 27.17 12.66 -12.54
CA CYS A 112 28.41 12.88 -11.81
C CYS A 112 29.54 13.42 -12.70
N PHE A 113 29.73 12.84 -13.88
CA PHE A 113 30.74 13.29 -14.86
C PHE A 113 30.13 14.10 -16.01
N ALA A 114 28.95 14.69 -15.78
CA ALA A 114 28.20 15.41 -16.80
C ALA A 114 27.86 14.57 -18.06
N GLY A 115 27.64 13.25 -17.90
CA GLY A 115 27.18 12.36 -18.98
C GLY A 115 25.76 12.62 -19.47
N CYS A 116 25.02 13.49 -18.78
CA CYS A 116 23.73 14.05 -19.20
C CYS A 116 23.63 15.51 -18.75
N THR A 117 22.71 16.24 -19.38
CA THR A 117 22.25 17.56 -18.95
C THR A 117 21.39 17.46 -17.69
N LYS A 118 21.14 18.60 -17.04
CA LYS A 118 20.27 18.63 -15.85
C LYS A 118 18.83 18.32 -16.25
N GLU A 119 18.44 18.85 -17.39
CA GLU A 119 17.12 18.78 -17.99
C GLU A 119 16.78 17.33 -18.35
N GLU A 120 17.69 16.62 -19.03
CA GLU A 120 17.52 15.18 -19.32
C GLU A 120 17.37 14.35 -18.04
N TYR A 121 18.16 14.66 -17.01
CA TYR A 121 18.06 13.96 -15.74
C TYR A 121 16.72 14.23 -15.04
N ASP A 122 16.25 15.47 -15.06
CA ASP A 122 14.96 15.85 -14.46
C ASP A 122 13.79 15.20 -15.17
N VAL A 123 13.81 15.13 -16.50
CA VAL A 123 12.81 14.41 -17.28
C VAL A 123 12.76 12.94 -16.85
N GLU A 124 13.91 12.30 -16.67
CA GLU A 124 13.95 10.90 -16.23
C GLU A 124 13.42 10.71 -14.80
N VAL A 125 13.72 11.64 -13.89
CA VAL A 125 13.18 11.64 -12.52
C VAL A 125 11.67 11.88 -12.53
N GLN A 126 11.16 12.79 -13.36
CA GLN A 126 9.73 13.04 -13.50
C GLN A 126 9.00 11.81 -14.03
N ARG A 127 9.57 11.12 -15.02
CA ARG A 127 9.04 9.84 -15.51
C ARG A 127 8.97 8.78 -14.41
N LEU A 128 10.01 8.68 -13.58
CA LEU A 128 10.02 7.78 -12.42
C LEU A 128 8.91 8.13 -11.41
N VAL A 129 8.79 9.40 -11.03
CA VAL A 129 7.77 9.86 -10.05
C VAL A 129 6.37 9.60 -10.59
N HIS A 130 6.12 9.98 -11.86
CA HIS A 130 4.85 9.78 -12.52
C HIS A 130 4.48 8.28 -12.59
N PHE A 131 5.44 7.41 -12.94
CA PHE A 131 5.24 5.96 -12.93
C PHE A 131 4.82 5.42 -11.55
N LEU A 132 5.47 5.91 -10.49
CA LEU A 132 5.15 5.50 -9.12
C LEU A 132 3.74 5.95 -8.71
N GLU A 133 3.30 7.13 -9.15
CA GLU A 133 1.98 7.71 -8.88
C GLU A 133 0.86 7.04 -9.67
N THR A 134 1.05 6.76 -10.96
CA THR A 134 0.02 6.14 -11.83
C THR A 134 -0.01 4.62 -11.76
N SER A 135 0.83 4.01 -10.90
CA SER A 135 1.03 2.56 -10.88
C SER A 135 1.40 1.98 -12.25
N GLY A 136 2.16 2.74 -13.04
CA GLY A 136 2.70 2.34 -14.33
C GLY A 136 1.71 2.24 -15.50
N GLY A 137 0.42 2.52 -15.28
CA GLY A 137 -0.60 2.47 -16.34
C GLY A 137 -0.31 3.42 -17.49
N SER A 138 0.08 4.67 -17.18
CA SER A 138 0.37 5.67 -18.21
C SER A 138 1.58 5.31 -19.07
N LEU A 139 2.67 4.85 -18.45
CA LEU A 139 3.90 4.49 -19.16
C LEU A 139 3.71 3.24 -20.03
N ARG A 140 2.90 2.27 -19.58
CA ARG A 140 2.59 1.06 -20.33
C ARG A 140 1.94 1.39 -21.67
N SER A 141 0.86 2.20 -21.64
CA SER A 141 0.15 2.65 -22.85
C SER A 141 1.11 3.31 -23.84
N THR A 142 1.95 4.24 -23.37
CA THR A 142 2.90 4.95 -24.23
C THR A 142 3.92 4.03 -24.91
N ILE A 143 4.44 3.02 -24.19
CA ILE A 143 5.41 2.08 -24.77
C ILE A 143 4.72 1.12 -25.76
N GLU A 144 3.51 0.67 -25.44
CA GLU A 144 2.70 -0.20 -26.31
C GLU A 144 2.33 0.52 -27.62
N GLU A 145 1.84 1.76 -27.54
CA GLU A 145 1.55 2.60 -28.71
C GLU A 145 2.81 2.85 -29.56
N GLY A 146 3.95 3.11 -28.91
CA GLY A 146 5.22 3.30 -29.59
C GLY A 146 5.70 2.02 -30.30
N ARG A 147 5.43 0.86 -29.72
CA ARG A 147 5.76 -0.45 -30.32
C ARG A 147 4.89 -0.70 -31.55
N GLU A 148 3.60 -0.40 -31.47
CA GLU A 148 2.67 -0.55 -32.58
C GLU A 148 3.08 0.33 -33.76
N LYS A 149 3.35 1.62 -33.51
CA LYS A 149 3.83 2.56 -34.53
C LYS A 149 5.14 2.11 -35.19
N ALA A 150 6.07 1.56 -34.42
CA ALA A 150 7.32 1.02 -34.97
C ALA A 150 7.05 -0.20 -35.86
N SER A 151 6.10 -1.06 -35.47
CA SER A 151 5.67 -2.21 -36.27
C SER A 151 4.97 -1.78 -37.57
N GLU A 152 4.09 -0.77 -37.52
CA GLU A 152 3.43 -0.17 -38.69
C GLU A 152 4.46 0.41 -39.68
N GLN A 153 5.55 0.97 -39.15
CA GLN A 153 6.68 1.51 -39.94
C GLN A 153 7.68 0.43 -40.40
N LEU A 154 7.42 -0.86 -40.10
CA LEU A 154 8.32 -1.99 -40.39
C LEU A 154 9.70 -1.89 -39.70
N ASP A 155 9.81 -1.09 -38.63
CA ASP A 155 11.01 -0.97 -37.80
C ASP A 155 10.98 -2.01 -36.66
N PHE A 156 11.27 -3.27 -37.04
CA PHE A 156 11.18 -4.42 -36.13
C PHE A 156 12.23 -4.39 -35.01
N GLU A 157 13.40 -3.79 -35.24
CA GLU A 157 14.44 -3.65 -34.21
C GLU A 157 13.95 -2.75 -33.07
N ARG A 158 13.37 -1.60 -33.43
CA ARG A 158 12.77 -0.68 -32.46
C ARG A 158 11.57 -1.31 -31.77
N ALA A 159 10.70 -2.00 -32.52
CA ALA A 159 9.55 -2.70 -31.93
C ALA A 159 10.00 -3.77 -30.92
N ALA A 160 11.03 -4.56 -31.23
CA ALA A 160 11.59 -5.56 -30.32
C ALA A 160 12.22 -4.91 -29.08
N ALA A 161 12.91 -3.79 -29.22
CA ALA A 161 13.48 -3.05 -28.09
C ALA A 161 12.38 -2.47 -27.17
N LEU A 162 11.27 -2.01 -27.73
CA LEU A 162 10.11 -1.53 -26.97
C LEU A 162 9.38 -2.69 -26.30
N HIS A 163 9.23 -3.84 -26.97
CA HIS A 163 8.65 -5.05 -26.38
C HIS A 163 9.42 -5.49 -25.12
N LYS A 164 10.74 -5.55 -25.18
CA LYS A 164 11.59 -5.85 -24.00
C LYS A 164 11.41 -4.85 -22.87
N LYS A 165 11.07 -3.58 -23.16
CA LYS A 165 10.75 -2.59 -22.12
C LYS A 165 9.39 -2.86 -21.48
N VAL A 166 8.39 -3.32 -22.25
CA VAL A 166 7.09 -3.73 -21.71
C VAL A 166 7.26 -4.90 -20.75
N GLU A 167 8.04 -5.93 -21.13
CA GLU A 167 8.29 -7.09 -20.26
C GLU A 167 8.91 -6.67 -18.91
N LYS A 168 9.94 -5.82 -18.95
CA LYS A 168 10.55 -5.27 -17.73
C LYS A 168 9.56 -4.46 -16.89
N LEU A 169 8.70 -3.67 -17.53
CA LEU A 169 7.66 -2.92 -16.84
C LEU A 169 6.65 -3.84 -16.16
N ASP A 170 6.21 -4.89 -16.84
CA ASP A 170 5.28 -5.88 -16.28
C ASP A 170 5.91 -6.63 -15.09
N GLU A 171 7.22 -6.92 -15.12
CA GLU A 171 7.95 -7.48 -13.97
C GLU A 171 8.01 -6.54 -12.76
N VAL A 172 8.20 -5.24 -12.99
CA VAL A 172 8.16 -4.22 -11.94
C VAL A 172 6.76 -4.17 -11.31
N LEU A 173 5.71 -4.14 -12.15
CA LEU A 173 4.32 -4.06 -11.71
C LEU A 173 3.87 -5.30 -10.96
N ARG A 174 4.20 -6.50 -11.44
CA ARG A 174 3.93 -7.76 -10.75
C ARG A 174 4.60 -7.83 -9.37
N GLY A 175 5.78 -7.22 -9.25
CA GLY A 175 6.51 -7.12 -7.99
C GLY A 175 5.98 -6.07 -7.01
N ARG A 176 5.02 -5.23 -7.40
CA ARG A 176 4.47 -4.14 -6.57
C ARG A 176 3.24 -4.64 -5.81
N PRO A 177 3.28 -4.72 -4.47
CA PRO A 177 2.08 -4.95 -3.67
C PRO A 177 1.07 -3.81 -3.85
N GLU A 178 -0.24 -4.10 -3.81
CA GLU A 178 -1.30 -3.08 -3.92
C GLU A 178 -1.22 -2.02 -2.81
N LEU A 179 -0.72 -2.43 -1.63
CA LEU A 179 -0.46 -1.55 -0.48
C LEU A 179 0.66 -0.53 -0.76
N THR A 180 1.55 -0.80 -1.72
CA THR A 180 2.66 0.11 -2.07
C THR A 180 2.12 1.29 -2.86
N ARG A 181 1.87 2.39 -2.16
CA ARG A 181 1.38 3.68 -2.70
C ARG A 181 2.21 4.82 -2.12
N ARG A 182 2.02 6.04 -2.61
CA ARG A 182 2.63 7.22 -1.98
C ARG A 182 2.02 7.37 -0.59
N ILE A 183 2.84 7.48 0.47
CA ILE A 183 2.37 7.39 1.86
C ILE A 183 1.33 8.47 2.20
N GLN A 184 1.51 9.69 1.70
CA GLN A 184 0.57 10.80 1.90
C GLN A 184 -0.78 10.59 1.19
N ASP A 185 -0.83 9.72 0.18
CA ASP A 185 -2.05 9.41 -0.58
C ASP A 185 -2.54 7.98 -0.22
N LEU A 186 -1.99 7.39 0.86
CA LEU A 186 -2.38 6.08 1.35
C LEU A 186 -3.63 6.22 2.20
N ASP A 187 -4.75 6.30 1.50
CA ASP A 187 -6.09 6.26 2.08
C ASP A 187 -6.69 4.87 1.84
N ALA A 188 -7.05 4.20 2.93
CA ALA A 188 -7.60 2.85 2.88
C ALA A 188 -8.57 2.59 4.03
N VAL A 189 -9.42 1.58 3.86
CA VAL A 189 -10.27 1.04 4.92
C VAL A 189 -10.05 -0.46 5.00
N ILE A 190 -9.76 -0.92 6.21
CA ILE A 190 -9.70 -2.33 6.57
C ILE A 190 -11.04 -2.70 7.22
N LEU A 191 -11.67 -3.77 6.73
CA LEU A 191 -12.90 -4.33 7.26
C LEU A 191 -12.59 -5.71 7.87
N GLN A 192 -13.01 -5.92 9.10
CA GLN A 192 -12.88 -7.20 9.79
C GLN A 192 -14.16 -7.51 10.58
N ARG A 193 -14.54 -8.79 10.68
CA ARG A 193 -15.62 -9.21 11.58
C ARG A 193 -15.24 -8.84 13.02
N ALA A 194 -16.13 -8.13 13.71
CA ALA A 194 -15.96 -7.82 15.13
C ALA A 194 -16.37 -9.01 16.01
N ALA A 195 -16.07 -8.94 17.31
CA ALA A 195 -16.50 -9.94 18.28
C ALA A 195 -18.03 -9.96 18.49
N GLU A 196 -18.68 -8.80 18.36
CA GLU A 196 -20.13 -8.65 18.44
C GLU A 196 -20.81 -9.24 17.19
N GLU A 197 -21.96 -9.90 17.36
CA GLU A 197 -22.71 -10.48 16.24
C GLU A 197 -23.14 -9.41 15.23
N GLN A 198 -23.19 -9.79 13.96
CA GLN A 198 -23.60 -8.91 12.85
C GLN A 198 -22.86 -7.56 12.81
N THR A 199 -21.62 -7.53 13.31
CA THR A 199 -20.84 -6.30 13.47
C THR A 199 -19.51 -6.38 12.71
N ILE A 200 -19.16 -5.29 12.04
CA ILE A 200 -17.89 -5.15 11.32
C ILE A 200 -17.08 -4.02 11.95
N GLY A 201 -15.85 -4.33 12.34
CA GLY A 201 -14.86 -3.33 12.71
C GLY A 201 -14.27 -2.66 11.47
N VAL A 202 -14.27 -1.33 11.47
CA VAL A 202 -13.75 -0.49 10.40
C VAL A 202 -12.50 0.24 10.89
N PHE A 203 -11.38 0.01 10.21
CA PHE A 203 -10.11 0.65 10.52
C PHE A 203 -9.65 1.49 9.34
N ARG A 204 -9.78 2.80 9.49
CA ARG A 204 -9.39 3.77 8.46
C ARG A 204 -7.91 4.07 8.52
N VAL A 205 -7.28 4.06 7.36
CA VAL A 205 -5.93 4.57 7.12
C VAL A 205 -6.11 5.86 6.31
N GLN A 206 -5.56 6.97 6.79
CA GLN A 206 -5.56 8.26 6.12
C GLN A 206 -4.14 8.80 6.07
N ALA A 207 -3.63 9.09 4.87
CA ALA A 207 -2.23 9.48 4.66
C ALA A 207 -1.22 8.55 5.39
N GLY A 208 -1.50 7.23 5.37
CA GLY A 208 -0.70 6.21 6.04
C GLY A 208 -0.83 6.12 7.56
N ARG A 209 -1.72 6.91 8.19
CA ARG A 209 -1.99 6.89 9.62
C ARG A 209 -3.32 6.23 9.92
N LEU A 210 -3.39 5.47 11.00
CA LEU A 210 -4.67 4.96 11.49
C LEU A 210 -5.47 6.08 12.14
N ALA A 211 -6.74 6.17 11.79
CA ALA A 211 -7.73 6.97 12.51
C ALA A 211 -8.40 6.12 13.59
N GLU A 212 -9.25 6.76 14.40
CA GLU A 212 -10.02 6.05 15.41
C GLU A 212 -10.93 4.98 14.76
N PRO A 213 -10.84 3.71 15.21
CA PRO A 213 -11.71 2.66 14.72
C PRO A 213 -13.17 2.90 15.11
N PHE A 214 -14.09 2.44 14.27
CA PHE A 214 -15.51 2.40 14.59
C PHE A 214 -16.12 1.09 14.11
N SER A 215 -17.31 0.78 14.62
CA SER A 215 -18.02 -0.47 14.31
C SER A 215 -19.31 -0.18 13.55
N LEU A 216 -19.60 -1.01 12.57
CA LEU A 216 -20.82 -1.03 11.79
C LEU A 216 -21.69 -2.20 12.24
N ARG A 217 -22.82 -1.90 12.88
CA ARG A 217 -23.79 -2.90 13.35
C ARG A 217 -24.91 -3.05 12.33
N PHE A 218 -24.92 -4.17 11.60
CA PHE A 218 -25.85 -4.34 10.47
C PHE A 218 -27.30 -4.53 10.90
N GLY A 219 -27.55 -5.05 12.10
CA GLY A 219 -28.89 -5.08 12.69
C GLY A 219 -29.51 -3.69 12.86
N GLU A 220 -28.69 -2.68 13.20
CA GLU A 220 -29.12 -1.29 13.35
C GLU A 220 -29.24 -0.55 12.01
N ILE A 221 -28.41 -0.93 11.02
CA ILE A 221 -28.44 -0.32 9.68
C ILE A 221 -29.68 -0.79 8.91
N ALA A 222 -30.05 -2.07 9.04
CA ALA A 222 -31.23 -2.62 8.38
C ALA A 222 -32.56 -2.02 8.88
N SER A 223 -32.59 -1.48 10.10
CA SER A 223 -33.77 -0.87 10.70
C SER A 223 -33.91 0.63 10.40
N GLN A 224 -32.94 1.25 9.73
CA GLN A 224 -32.97 2.68 9.39
C GLN A 224 -33.68 2.93 8.04
N PRO A 225 -34.39 4.07 7.89
CA PRO A 225 -35.04 4.45 6.63
C PRO A 225 -34.06 4.94 5.55
N ARG A 226 -32.76 5.10 5.89
CA ARG A 226 -31.71 5.52 4.98
C ARG A 226 -31.09 4.31 4.28
N SER A 227 -30.62 4.48 3.04
CA SER A 227 -29.88 3.41 2.37
C SER A 227 -28.57 3.12 3.11
N ALA A 228 -28.18 1.84 3.20
CA ALA A 228 -26.90 1.44 3.80
C ALA A 228 -25.72 2.21 3.16
N GLU A 229 -25.76 2.46 1.85
CA GLU A 229 -24.73 3.25 1.18
C GLU A 229 -24.59 4.67 1.74
N HIS A 230 -25.70 5.34 2.06
CA HIS A 230 -25.67 6.71 2.59
C HIS A 230 -25.06 6.76 3.99
N ILE A 231 -25.41 5.81 4.85
CA ILE A 231 -24.86 5.68 6.22
C ILE A 231 -23.34 5.45 6.15
N PHE A 232 -22.89 4.58 5.25
CA PHE A 232 -21.47 4.34 5.02
C PHE A 232 -20.77 5.59 4.50
N ARG A 233 -21.38 6.33 3.57
CA ARG A 233 -20.80 7.56 3.05
C ARG A 233 -20.58 8.57 4.17
N GLU A 234 -21.62 8.84 4.96
CA GLU A 234 -21.57 9.76 6.09
C GLU A 234 -20.48 9.38 7.11
N GLN A 235 -20.36 8.10 7.46
CA GLN A 235 -19.35 7.63 8.42
C GLN A 235 -17.92 7.57 7.88
N PHE A 236 -17.75 7.38 6.57
CA PHE A 236 -16.42 7.39 5.94
C PHE A 236 -15.96 8.82 5.61
N GLU A 237 -16.89 9.73 5.37
CA GLU A 237 -16.62 11.15 5.10
C GLU A 237 -16.51 11.98 6.38
N SER A 238 -17.16 11.55 7.49
CA SER A 238 -16.95 12.19 8.78
C SER A 238 -15.45 12.15 9.11
N SER A 239 -14.85 13.33 9.24
CA SER A 239 -13.42 13.44 9.52
C SER A 239 -13.21 13.02 10.97
N SER A 240 -12.73 11.79 11.18
CA SER A 240 -12.09 11.45 12.45
C SER A 240 -10.67 12.00 12.41
N ALA A 241 -10.27 12.71 13.46
CA ALA A 241 -8.91 13.20 13.58
C ALA A 241 -7.95 11.99 13.55
N PRO A 242 -6.82 12.07 12.83
CA PRO A 242 -5.83 11.01 12.85
C PRO A 242 -5.36 10.78 14.29
N THR A 243 -5.25 9.51 14.70
CA THR A 243 -4.85 9.16 16.06
C THR A 243 -3.42 9.64 16.33
N ASN A 244 -3.18 10.19 17.53
CA ASN A 244 -1.85 10.54 18.01
C ASN A 244 -0.92 9.31 17.93
N GLY A 245 0.04 9.32 17.01
CA GLY A 245 0.90 8.16 16.75
C GLY A 245 2.05 8.44 15.79
N ASP A 246 3.11 7.64 15.89
CA ASP A 246 4.24 7.69 14.96
C ASP A 246 3.82 7.06 13.63
N LEU A 247 3.99 7.78 12.52
CA LEU A 247 3.66 7.31 11.17
C LEU A 247 4.33 5.96 10.88
N GLY A 248 5.58 5.77 11.32
CA GLY A 248 6.30 4.52 11.12
C GLY A 248 5.67 3.33 11.84
N GLU A 249 5.01 3.57 12.97
CA GLU A 249 4.31 2.55 13.77
C GLU A 249 2.97 2.16 13.12
N HIS A 250 2.19 3.15 12.67
CA HIS A 250 0.92 2.91 11.96
C HIS A 250 1.15 2.14 10.66
N LEU A 251 2.15 2.53 9.87
CA LEU A 251 2.54 1.80 8.66
C LEU A 251 3.01 0.38 8.97
N TRP A 252 3.67 0.15 10.11
CA TRP A 252 4.03 -1.19 10.54
C TRP A 252 2.81 -2.04 10.87
N LEU A 253 1.82 -1.49 11.59
CA LEU A 253 0.57 -2.21 11.91
C LEU A 253 -0.17 -2.65 10.63
N VAL A 254 -0.34 -1.71 9.68
CA VAL A 254 -0.99 -1.97 8.40
C VAL A 254 -0.20 -3.01 7.59
N ALA A 255 1.11 -2.86 7.47
CA ALA A 255 1.94 -3.80 6.73
C ALA A 255 1.94 -5.19 7.37
N ARG A 256 2.07 -5.27 8.70
CA ARG A 256 2.07 -6.54 9.45
C ARG A 256 0.80 -7.35 9.19
N TRP A 257 -0.35 -6.69 9.14
CA TRP A 257 -1.62 -7.33 8.83
C TRP A 257 -1.79 -7.62 7.34
N TYR A 258 -1.46 -6.69 6.46
CA TYR A 258 -1.67 -6.86 5.02
C TYR A 258 -0.87 -8.04 4.45
N TYR A 259 0.35 -8.25 4.97
CA TYR A 259 1.23 -9.34 4.57
C TYR A 259 1.14 -10.58 5.48
N SER A 260 0.17 -10.65 6.40
CA SER A 260 -0.03 -11.86 7.21
C SER A 260 -0.66 -12.99 6.38
N SER A 261 -0.36 -14.23 6.73
CA SER A 261 -1.01 -15.41 6.15
C SER A 261 -1.36 -16.40 7.28
N PRO A 262 -2.64 -16.71 7.53
CA PRO A 262 -3.82 -16.14 6.86
C PRO A 262 -4.02 -14.66 7.18
N ARG A 263 -4.72 -13.94 6.29
CA ARG A 263 -5.18 -12.57 6.51
C ARG A 263 -6.68 -12.58 6.77
N GLU A 264 -7.07 -12.11 7.95
CA GLU A 264 -8.49 -11.93 8.27
C GLU A 264 -8.95 -10.51 7.94
N GLY A 265 -10.00 -10.41 7.14
CA GLY A 265 -10.57 -9.14 6.68
C GLY A 265 -10.13 -8.75 5.27
N GLU A 266 -10.72 -7.66 4.78
CA GLU A 266 -10.47 -7.10 3.46
C GLU A 266 -10.02 -5.64 3.57
N ILE A 267 -9.22 -5.17 2.60
CA ILE A 267 -8.79 -3.77 2.51
C ILE A 267 -9.24 -3.16 1.19
N PHE A 268 -9.69 -1.91 1.27
CA PHE A 268 -10.10 -1.11 0.12
C PHE A 268 -9.31 0.19 0.13
N PHE A 269 -8.79 0.58 -1.02
CA PHE A 269 -8.07 1.83 -1.19
C PHE A 269 -9.00 2.89 -1.79
N ARG A 270 -8.82 4.14 -1.36
CA ARG A 270 -9.47 5.27 -2.00
C ARG A 270 -8.68 5.68 -3.24
N GLU A 271 -9.39 5.90 -4.34
CA GLU A 271 -8.82 6.55 -5.53
C GLU A 271 -9.38 7.98 -5.58
N LYS A 272 -10.27 8.28 -6.52
CA LYS A 272 -11.06 9.52 -6.50
C LYS A 272 -12.13 9.45 -5.40
N ASP A 273 -12.88 8.35 -5.38
CA ASP A 273 -13.96 8.05 -4.44
C ASP A 273 -13.75 6.68 -3.80
N TRP A 274 -14.46 6.41 -2.69
CA TRP A 274 -14.45 5.08 -2.08
C TRP A 274 -15.23 4.08 -2.95
N PRO A 275 -14.75 2.83 -3.08
CA PRO A 275 -15.46 1.80 -3.85
C PRO A 275 -16.64 1.21 -3.05
N TYR A 276 -17.67 2.01 -2.75
CA TYR A 276 -18.79 1.67 -1.87
C TYR A 276 -19.46 0.33 -2.21
N ARG A 277 -19.72 0.07 -3.49
CA ARG A 277 -20.33 -1.20 -3.94
C ARG A 277 -19.46 -2.43 -3.59
N ARG A 278 -18.13 -2.30 -3.68
CA ARG A 278 -17.21 -3.39 -3.31
C ARG A 278 -17.12 -3.56 -1.80
N ILE A 279 -17.09 -2.44 -1.06
CA ILE A 279 -17.12 -2.41 0.40
C ILE A 279 -18.38 -3.11 0.92
N LEU A 280 -19.57 -2.73 0.45
CA LEU A 280 -20.83 -3.34 0.88
C LEU A 280 -20.88 -4.86 0.60
N ARG A 281 -20.44 -5.29 -0.59
CA ARG A 281 -20.34 -6.73 -0.92
C ARG A 281 -19.37 -7.47 0.00
N ALA A 282 -18.25 -6.84 0.36
CA ALA A 282 -17.28 -7.42 1.28
C ALA A 282 -17.85 -7.53 2.69
N CYS A 283 -18.60 -6.54 3.15
CA CYS A 283 -19.31 -6.62 4.42
C CYS A 283 -20.23 -7.84 4.50
N SER A 284 -21.06 -8.05 3.47
CA SER A 284 -21.94 -9.23 3.40
C SER A 284 -21.17 -10.55 3.44
N ARG A 285 -20.01 -10.63 2.75
CA ARG A 285 -19.15 -11.83 2.78
C ARG A 285 -18.49 -12.05 4.14
N ILE A 286 -18.01 -11.00 4.79
CA ILE A 286 -17.33 -11.06 6.08
C ILE A 286 -18.29 -11.53 7.20
N LEU A 287 -19.56 -11.16 7.09
CA LEU A 287 -20.61 -11.54 8.04
C LEU A 287 -21.26 -12.89 7.73
N ALA A 288 -21.07 -13.45 6.54
CA ALA A 288 -21.58 -14.77 6.22
C ALA A 288 -20.97 -15.83 7.16
N PRO A 289 -21.76 -16.79 7.67
CA PRO A 289 -21.25 -17.83 8.56
C PRO A 289 -20.12 -18.60 7.88
N LYS A 290 -19.02 -18.85 8.60
CA LYS A 290 -17.92 -19.67 8.07
C LYS A 290 -18.43 -21.11 7.90
N PRO A 291 -18.03 -21.85 6.85
CA PRO A 291 -18.55 -23.20 6.58
C PRO A 291 -18.43 -24.18 7.76
N SER A 292 -17.47 -24.00 8.68
CA SER A 292 -17.31 -24.87 9.85
C SER A 292 -18.27 -24.61 11.01
N GLU A 293 -18.95 -23.46 11.05
CA GLU A 293 -19.91 -23.11 12.11
C GLU A 293 -21.32 -23.65 11.80
N ALA A 294 -21.61 -23.98 10.53
CA ALA A 294 -22.91 -24.50 10.11
C ALA A 294 -23.10 -26.01 10.43
N GLU A 295 -22.01 -26.77 10.60
CA GLU A 295 -22.07 -28.21 10.91
C GLU A 295 -22.10 -28.49 12.43
N ALA A 296 -21.90 -27.49 13.29
CA ALA A 296 -21.73 -27.67 14.74
C ALA A 296 -23.02 -27.46 15.56
N ASN A 297 -24.17 -27.18 14.95
CA ASN A 297 -25.40 -26.94 15.69
C ASN A 297 -26.63 -27.59 15.03
N PRO A 298 -26.81 -28.93 15.16
CA PRO A 298 -28.12 -29.51 14.94
C PRO A 298 -29.04 -29.04 16.08
N ALA A 299 -30.18 -28.45 15.71
CA ALA A 299 -31.21 -28.00 16.64
C ALA A 299 -31.60 -29.14 17.62
N PRO A 300 -31.97 -28.83 18.88
CA PRO A 300 -32.43 -29.86 19.81
C PRO A 300 -33.72 -30.49 19.29
N GLU A 301 -33.71 -31.81 19.09
CA GLU A 301 -34.90 -32.60 18.77
C GLU A 301 -35.97 -32.38 19.85
N PRO A 302 -37.25 -32.22 19.46
CA PRO A 302 -38.34 -32.09 20.42
C PRO A 302 -38.50 -33.39 21.21
N PRO A 303 -38.86 -33.32 22.51
CA PRO A 303 -38.94 -34.50 23.37
C PRO A 303 -40.00 -35.47 22.87
N ALA A 304 -39.60 -36.73 22.72
CA ALA A 304 -40.48 -37.84 22.38
C ALA A 304 -41.61 -37.97 23.41
N GLN A 305 -42.85 -37.80 22.95
CA GLN A 305 -44.04 -38.09 23.73
C GLN A 305 -44.11 -39.61 23.97
N SER A 306 -44.12 -40.00 25.25
CA SER A 306 -44.41 -41.37 25.68
C SER A 306 -45.92 -41.60 25.58
N PRO A 307 -46.41 -42.68 24.95
CA PRO A 307 -47.81 -43.03 25.08
C PRO A 307 -48.05 -43.75 26.41
N GLU A 308 -48.69 -43.04 27.35
CA GLU A 308 -49.50 -43.67 28.40
C GLU A 308 -50.65 -44.44 27.74
N GLY A 309 -50.89 -45.67 28.23
CA GLY A 309 -51.71 -46.67 27.56
C GLY A 309 -53.22 -46.51 27.71
N ALA A 310 -53.96 -47.42 27.06
CA ALA A 310 -55.24 -47.94 27.53
C ALA A 310 -55.70 -49.14 26.69
N SER A 311 -56.13 -50.17 27.42
CA SER A 311 -56.99 -51.31 27.03
C SER A 311 -56.34 -52.52 26.37
#